data_AF-A0A1Y3MKD2-F1
#
_entry.id   AF-A0A1Y3MKD2-F1
#
_cell.length_a   1.000
_cell.length_b   1.000
_cell.length_c   1.000
_cell.angle_alpha   90.00
_cell.angle_beta   90.00
_cell.angle_gamma   90.00
#
_symmetry.space_group_name_H-M   'P 1'
#
loop_
_entity.id
_entity.type
_entity.pdbx_description
1 polymer ?
#
loop_
_entity_poly.entity_id
_entity_poly.type
_entity_poly.pdbx_seq_one_letter_code
_entity_poly.pdbx_strand_id
1 'polypeptide(L)'
;MDPYITTSTTKRNILYTTYHVPVLFSIINGVLEECIWRGILLHQFTNQFDEKWAILLTSIGFGLQHYSLGFSWSVSTAFIIAGIFYGGIVVKSNSIIPAIIWHIILNILMVFSGLIL
;
A
#
# COMPACT_ATOMS: atom_id res chain seq x y z
N MET A 1 31.25 -21.95 -23.65
CA MET A 1 30.40 -20.77 -23.37
C MET A 1 31.18 -19.85 -22.43
N ASP A 2 31.15 -18.54 -22.66
CA ASP A 2 31.91 -17.57 -21.86
C ASP A 2 31.27 -17.38 -20.46
N PRO A 3 31.99 -17.71 -19.36
CA PRO A 3 31.48 -17.60 -18.00
C PRO A 3 31.08 -16.16 -17.60
N TYR A 4 31.65 -15.12 -18.24
CA TYR A 4 31.29 -13.72 -18.00
C TYR A 4 29.91 -13.35 -18.57
N ILE A 5 29.52 -13.96 -19.69
CA ILE A 5 28.19 -13.75 -20.30
C ILE A 5 27.11 -14.39 -19.43
N THR A 6 27.34 -15.60 -18.91
CA THR A 6 26.40 -16.26 -17.99
C THR A 6 26.24 -15.52 -16.66
N THR A 7 27.33 -15.06 -16.04
CA THR A 7 27.26 -14.35 -14.75
C THR A 7 26.61 -12.97 -14.84
N SER A 8 26.89 -12.22 -15.91
CA SER A 8 26.25 -10.92 -16.15
C SER A 8 24.75 -11.06 -16.47
N THR A 9 24.35 -12.10 -17.21
CA THR A 9 22.94 -12.39 -17.51
C THR A 9 22.18 -12.83 -16.27
N THR A 10 22.77 -13.67 -15.42
CA THR A 10 22.18 -14.08 -14.13
C THR A 10 22.01 -12.89 -13.18
N LYS A 11 23.03 -12.03 -13.03
CA LYS A 11 22.92 -10.81 -12.21
C LYS A 11 21.82 -9.87 -12.71
N ARG A 12 21.69 -9.70 -14.03
CA ARG A 12 20.64 -8.90 -14.65
C ARG A 12 19.26 -9.48 -14.34
N ASN A 13 19.08 -10.78 -14.51
CA ASN A 13 17.81 -11.46 -14.23
C ASN A 13 17.43 -11.34 -12.76
N ILE A 14 18.39 -11.49 -11.83
CA ILE A 14 18.16 -11.27 -10.39
C ILE A 14 17.74 -9.83 -10.13
N LEU A 15 18.45 -8.82 -10.67
CA LEU A 15 18.05 -7.41 -10.54
C LEU A 15 16.68 -7.13 -11.15
N TYR A 16 16.35 -7.77 -12.27
CA TYR A 16 15.04 -7.65 -12.92
C TYR A 16 13.93 -8.20 -12.01
N THR A 17 14.09 -9.37 -11.41
CA THR A 17 13.11 -9.89 -10.43
C THR A 17 13.07 -9.08 -9.15
N THR A 18 14.21 -8.59 -8.65
CA THR A 18 14.30 -7.88 -7.36
C THR A 18 13.48 -6.59 -7.31
N TYR A 19 13.30 -5.87 -8.43
CA TYR A 19 12.61 -4.57 -8.39
C TYR A 19 11.38 -4.47 -9.29
N HIS A 20 11.31 -5.16 -10.43
CA HIS A 20 10.15 -5.01 -11.32
C HIS A 20 8.90 -5.68 -10.78
N VAL A 21 9.04 -6.86 -10.18
CA VAL A 21 7.89 -7.59 -9.60
C VAL A 21 7.32 -6.87 -8.38
N PRO A 22 8.13 -6.41 -7.40
CA PRO A 22 7.61 -5.65 -6.26
C PRO A 22 6.99 -4.31 -6.64
N VAL A 23 7.50 -3.62 -7.67
CA VAL A 23 6.88 -2.37 -8.16
C VAL A 23 5.52 -2.64 -8.80
N LEU A 24 5.39 -3.68 -9.63
CA LEU A 24 4.11 -4.05 -10.22
C LEU A 24 3.10 -4.47 -9.14
N PHE A 25 3.55 -5.27 -8.16
CA PHE A 25 2.76 -5.63 -6.99
C PHE A 25 2.31 -4.38 -6.23
N SER A 26 3.21 -3.42 -5.99
CA SER A 26 2.91 -2.17 -5.27
C SER A 26 1.79 -1.36 -5.93
N ILE A 27 1.75 -1.34 -7.27
CA ILE A 27 0.71 -0.66 -8.05
C ILE A 27 -0.62 -1.40 -7.93
N ILE A 28 -0.64 -2.70 -8.21
CA ILE A 28 -1.87 -3.51 -8.19
C ILE A 28 -2.44 -3.55 -6.77
N ASN A 29 -1.60 -3.81 -5.78
CA ASN A 29 -1.99 -3.89 -4.37
C ASN A 29 -2.52 -2.54 -3.87
N GLY A 30 -1.83 -1.43 -4.16
CA GLY A 30 -2.27 -0.10 -3.75
C GLY A 30 -3.64 0.26 -4.32
N VAL A 31 -3.92 -0.08 -5.59
CA VAL A 31 -5.25 0.13 -6.20
C VAL A 31 -6.31 -0.73 -5.51
N LEU A 32 -6.06 -2.03 -5.35
CA LEU A 32 -7.02 -2.96 -4.76
C LEU A 32 -7.35 -2.61 -3.31
N GLU A 33 -6.33 -2.29 -2.51
CA GLU A 33 -6.51 -1.91 -1.12
C GLU A 33 -7.32 -0.62 -1.00
N GLU A 34 -7.05 0.42 -1.80
CA GLU A 34 -7.86 1.65 -1.75
C GLU A 34 -9.29 1.43 -2.25
N CYS A 35 -9.51 0.58 -3.26
CA CYS A 35 -10.87 0.22 -3.69
C CYS A 35 -11.66 -0.43 -2.54
N ILE A 36 -11.05 -1.36 -1.79
CA ILE A 36 -11.70 -2.05 -0.68
C ILE A 36 -11.88 -1.10 0.51
N TRP A 37 -10.79 -0.50 0.98
CA TRP A 37 -10.78 0.25 2.23
C TRP A 37 -11.44 1.62 2.12
N ARG A 38 -11.20 2.36 1.02
CA ARG A 38 -11.67 3.75 0.85
C ARG A 38 -12.86 3.84 -0.10
N GLY A 39 -12.94 2.96 -1.09
CA GLY A 39 -14.09 2.87 -1.97
C GLY A 39 -15.30 2.23 -1.27
N ILE A 40 -15.14 1.01 -0.76
CA ILE A 40 -16.25 0.23 -0.21
C ILE A 40 -16.42 0.48 1.28
N LEU A 41 -15.42 0.14 2.11
CA LEU A 41 -15.57 0.14 3.57
C LEU A 41 -15.79 1.54 4.13
N LEU A 42 -14.96 2.51 3.75
CA LEU A 42 -15.12 3.90 4.20
C LEU A 42 -16.49 4.46 3.81
N HIS A 43 -16.93 4.25 2.57
CA HIS A 43 -18.25 4.70 2.12
C HIS A 43 -19.40 4.07 2.92
N GLN A 44 -19.33 2.77 3.18
CA GLN A 44 -20.34 2.08 4.00
C GLN A 44 -20.34 2.60 5.44
N PHE A 45 -19.16 2.86 6.02
CA PHE A 45 -19.04 3.38 7.38
C PHE A 45 -19.51 4.83 7.47
N THR A 46 -19.25 5.67 6.47
CA THR A 46 -19.78 7.06 6.45
C THR A 46 -21.30 7.12 6.34
N ASN A 47 -21.96 6.05 5.87
CA ASN A 47 -23.42 5.95 5.87
C ASN A 47 -24.01 5.57 7.24
N GLN A 48 -23.19 5.08 8.18
CA GLN A 48 -23.62 4.59 9.50
C GLN A 48 -23.06 5.41 10.66
N PHE A 49 -21.93 6.10 10.46
CA PHE A 49 -21.19 6.83 11.48
C PHE A 49 -20.78 8.21 10.95
N ASP A 50 -20.41 9.12 11.86
CA ASP A 50 -19.77 10.38 11.47
C ASP A 50 -18.48 10.12 10.68
N GLU A 51 -18.18 11.00 9.73
CA GLU A 51 -17.00 10.89 8.85
C GLU A 51 -15.70 10.65 9.61
N LYS A 52 -15.50 11.34 10.74
CA LYS A 52 -14.30 11.19 11.57
C LYS A 52 -14.18 9.79 12.16
N TRP A 53 -15.29 9.22 12.60
CA TRP A 53 -15.34 7.85 13.13
C TRP A 53 -15.17 6.81 12.03
N ALA A 54 -15.79 7.03 10.87
CA ALA A 54 -15.62 6.17 9.70
C ALA A 54 -14.15 6.11 9.25
N ILE A 55 -13.48 7.27 9.15
CA ILE A 55 -12.04 7.34 8.85
C ILE A 55 -11.23 6.60 9.90
N LEU A 56 -11.46 6.86 11.19
CA LEU A 56 -10.69 6.24 12.26
C LEU A 56 -10.81 4.71 12.27
N LEU A 57 -12.04 4.20 12.20
CA LEU A 57 -12.31 2.75 12.26
C LEU A 57 -11.74 2.02 11.05
N THR A 58 -11.95 2.55 9.84
CA THR A 58 -11.39 1.93 8.63
C THR A 58 -9.86 2.02 8.61
N SER A 59 -9.26 3.05 9.18
CA SER A 59 -7.80 3.18 9.28
C SER A 59 -7.19 2.22 10.29
N ILE A 60 -7.85 2.00 11.43
CA ILE A 60 -7.44 0.99 12.40
C ILE A 60 -7.51 -0.40 11.75
N GLY A 61 -8.62 -0.73 11.08
CA GLY A 61 -8.76 -1.98 10.35
C GLY A 61 -7.66 -2.18 9.31
N PHE A 62 -7.36 -1.14 8.53
CA PHE A 62 -6.32 -1.15 7.51
C PHE A 62 -4.94 -1.48 8.11
N GLY A 63 -4.54 -0.84 9.20
CA GLY A 63 -3.26 -1.14 9.84
C GLY A 63 -3.23 -2.51 10.54
N LEU A 64 -4.34 -2.93 11.15
CA LEU A 64 -4.43 -4.25 11.79
C LEU A 64 -4.40 -5.41 10.76
N GLN A 65 -4.93 -5.20 9.55
CA GLN A 65 -4.77 -6.16 8.45
C GLN A 65 -3.28 -6.42 8.19
N HIS A 66 -2.46 -5.36 8.14
CA HIS A 66 -1.02 -5.49 7.93
C HIS A 66 -0.33 -6.22 9.08
N TYR A 67 -0.76 -5.98 10.33
CA TYR A 67 -0.28 -6.76 11.46
C TYR A 67 -0.55 -8.26 11.29
N SER A 68 -1.76 -8.62 10.84
CA SER A 68 -2.14 -10.01 10.54
C SER A 68 -1.33 -10.62 9.38
N LEU A 69 -0.78 -9.80 8.49
CA LEU A 69 0.09 -10.23 7.38
C LEU A 69 1.56 -10.39 7.81
N GLY A 70 1.88 -10.19 9.10
CA GLY A 70 3.21 -10.40 9.67
C GLY A 70 4.05 -9.13 9.83
N PHE A 71 3.51 -7.95 9.53
CA PHE A 71 4.20 -6.70 9.82
C PHE A 71 4.28 -6.46 11.33
N SER A 72 5.34 -5.75 11.77
CA SER A 72 5.49 -5.41 13.19
C SER A 72 4.39 -4.45 13.65
N TRP A 73 4.21 -4.33 14.97
CA TRP A 73 3.31 -3.34 15.57
C TRP A 73 3.66 -1.90 15.17
N SER A 74 4.95 -1.58 15.09
CA SER A 74 5.40 -0.24 14.69
C SER A 74 5.03 0.08 13.24
N VAL A 75 5.24 -0.85 12.31
CA VAL A 75 4.88 -0.67 10.89
C VAL A 75 3.37 -0.64 10.72
N SER A 76 2.64 -1.51 11.42
CA SER A 76 1.17 -1.53 11.41
C SER A 76 0.58 -0.21 11.92
N THR A 77 1.19 0.40 12.95
CA THR A 77 0.80 1.73 13.44
C THR A 77 1.02 2.81 12.38
N ALA A 78 2.12 2.73 11.62
CA ALA A 78 2.36 3.64 10.50
C ALA A 78 1.29 3.48 9.41
N PHE A 79 0.83 2.26 9.12
CA PHE A 79 -0.28 2.02 8.21
C PHE A 79 -1.61 2.59 8.72
N ILE A 80 -1.88 2.58 10.04
CA ILE A 80 -3.06 3.27 10.61
C ILE A 80 -2.98 4.77 10.31
N ILE A 81 -1.82 5.40 10.54
CA ILE A 81 -1.62 6.83 10.30
C ILE A 81 -1.78 7.16 8.81
N ALA A 82 -1.17 6.36 7.93
CA ALA A 82 -1.35 6.49 6.48
C ALA A 82 -2.84 6.33 6.10
N GLY A 83 -3.53 5.41 6.75
CA GLY A 83 -4.95 5.20 6.49
C GLY A 83 -5.83 6.38 6.88
N ILE A 84 -5.52 7.06 7.99
CA ILE A 84 -6.21 8.28 8.42
C ILE A 84 -6.00 9.37 7.37
N PHE A 85 -4.77 9.50 6.88
CA PHE A 85 -4.42 10.46 5.83
C PHE A 85 -5.18 10.18 4.53
N TYR A 86 -5.19 8.92 4.04
CA TYR A 86 -5.92 8.53 2.83
C TYR A 86 -7.42 8.74 2.98
N GLY A 87 -8.02 8.30 4.09
CA GLY A 87 -9.44 8.46 4.37
C GLY A 87 -9.85 9.94 4.40
N GLY A 88 -9.05 10.79 5.05
CA GLY A 88 -9.27 12.24 5.06
C GLY A 88 -9.20 12.87 3.67
N ILE A 89 -8.27 12.42 2.82
CA ILE A 89 -8.18 12.87 1.43
C ILE A 89 -9.42 12.45 0.64
N VAL A 90 -9.87 11.20 0.75
CA VAL A 90 -11.04 10.70 0.00
C VAL A 90 -12.30 11.45 0.38
N VAL A 91 -12.55 11.66 1.68
CA VAL A 91 -13.69 12.44 2.16
C VAL A 91 -13.63 13.88 1.66
N LYS A 92 -12.46 14.53 1.74
CA LYS A 92 -12.31 15.94 1.33
C LYS A 92 -12.35 16.15 -0.18
N SER A 93 -11.83 15.21 -0.96
CA SER A 93 -11.77 15.31 -2.43
C SER A 93 -12.95 14.65 -3.14
N ASN A 94 -13.79 13.90 -2.40
CA ASN A 94 -14.85 13.05 -2.93
C ASN A 94 -14.35 12.13 -4.07
N SER A 95 -13.11 11.64 -3.95
CA SER A 95 -12.45 10.82 -4.97
C SER A 95 -11.42 9.89 -4.34
N ILE A 96 -11.37 8.65 -4.80
CA ILE A 96 -10.37 7.66 -4.37
C ILE A 96 -9.02 7.85 -5.09
N ILE A 97 -9.01 8.55 -6.22
CA ILE A 97 -7.83 8.67 -7.09
C ILE A 97 -6.63 9.30 -6.35
N PRO A 98 -6.77 10.39 -5.58
CA PRO A 98 -5.64 10.96 -4.85
C PRO A 98 -5.07 10.01 -3.79
N ALA A 99 -5.91 9.21 -3.13
CA ALA A 99 -5.46 8.20 -2.16
C ALA A 99 -4.69 7.07 -2.85
N ILE A 100 -5.16 6.59 -4.01
CA ILE A 100 -4.46 5.59 -4.83
C ILE A 100 -3.06 6.09 -5.21
N ILE A 101 -2.95 7.34 -5.67
CA ILE A 101 -1.67 7.92 -6.06
C ILE A 101 -0.71 7.95 -4.86
N TRP A 102 -1.16 8.45 -3.70
CA TRP A 102 -0.34 8.49 -2.49
C TRP A 102 0.08 7.11 -2.00
N HIS A 103 -0.84 6.14 -2.04
CA HIS A 103 -0.55 4.78 -1.64
C HIS A 103 0.50 4.15 -2.55
N ILE A 104 0.34 4.23 -3.88
CA ILE A 104 1.33 3.70 -4.83
C ILE A 104 2.71 4.35 -4.60
N ILE A 105 2.77 5.66 -4.39
CA ILE A 105 4.03 6.36 -4.09
C ILE A 105 4.67 5.78 -2.83
N LEU A 106 3.91 5.60 -1.74
CA LEU A 106 4.43 5.06 -0.50
C LEU A 106 4.89 3.60 -0.64
N ASN A 107 4.16 2.75 -1.35
CA ASN A 107 4.57 1.37 -1.61
C ASN A 107 5.86 1.31 -2.43
N ILE A 108 6.00 2.15 -3.46
CA ILE A 108 7.23 2.25 -4.25
C ILE A 108 8.41 2.68 -3.36
N LEU A 109 8.21 3.66 -2.48
CA LEU A 109 9.24 4.07 -1.50
C LEU A 109 9.61 2.93 -0.54
N MET A 110 8.64 2.09 -0.15
CA MET A 110 8.88 0.90 0.69
C MET A 110 9.66 -0.20 -0.04
N VAL A 111 9.42 -0.39 -1.34
CA VAL A 111 10.24 -1.29 -2.16
C VAL A 111 11.69 -0.82 -2.20
N PHE A 112 11.92 0.47 -2.44
CA PHE A 112 13.28 1.02 -2.48
C PHE A 112 13.96 1.11 -1.11
N SER A 113 13.20 1.17 -0.01
CA SER A 113 13.76 1.12 1.35
C SER A 113 14.10 -0.31 1.81
N GLY A 114 13.65 -1.32 1.06
CA GLY A 114 13.81 -2.73 1.41
C GLY A 114 12.81 -3.26 2.44
N LEU A 115 11.78 -2.47 2.78
CA LEU A 115 10.73 -2.88 3.70
C LEU A 115 9.79 -3.94 3.08
N ILE A 116 9.59 -3.86 1.76
CA ILE A 116 8.75 -4.79 1.00
C ILE A 116 9.59 -5.25 -0.21
N LEU A 117 10.22 -6.41 -0.11
CA LEU A 117 11.06 -7.05 -1.14
C LEU A 117 10.65 -8.50 -1.37
#